data_AF-A0A1H3P0U8-F1
#
_entry.id   AF-A0A1H3P0U8-F1
#
_cell.length_a   1.000
_cell.length_b   1.000
_cell.length_c   1.000
_cell.angle_alpha   90.00
_cell.angle_beta   90.00
_cell.angle_gamma   90.00
#
_symmetry.space_group_name_H-M   'P 1'
#
loop_
_entity.id
_entity.type
_entity.pdbx_description
1 polymer ?
#
loop_
_entity_poly.entity_id
_entity_poly.type
_entity_poly.pdbx_seq_one_letter_code
_entity_poly.pdbx_strand_id
1 'polypeptide(L)'
;MPAAGFAGTLATRIRLTPPRDPESKDVVERTNGFLETSFLPGRTFTGPEDFNTQLTGWLPIANDRLVRATGARPREALAVDLAAMTALPAHPLICLAVLGPSV
;
A
#
# COMPACT_ATOMS: atom_id res chain seq x y z
N MET A 1 -11.50 -12.18 11.14
CA MET A 1 -11.46 -12.89 9.83
C MET A 1 -10.04 -13.37 9.58
N PRO A 2 -9.83 -14.63 9.16
CA PRO A 2 -8.53 -15.10 8.68
C PRO A 2 -8.09 -14.32 7.43
N ALA A 3 -6.78 -14.13 7.24
CA ALA A 3 -6.22 -13.31 6.17
C ALA A 3 -6.67 -13.76 4.76
N ALA A 4 -6.76 -15.07 4.52
CA ALA A 4 -7.26 -15.62 3.26
C ALA A 4 -8.73 -15.26 2.97
N GLY A 5 -9.58 -15.25 4.00
CA GLY A 5 -10.98 -14.86 3.86
C GLY A 5 -11.12 -13.39 3.48
N PHE A 6 -10.30 -12.52 4.08
CA PHE A 6 -10.24 -11.10 3.72
C PHE A 6 -9.80 -10.88 2.27
N ALA A 7 -8.72 -11.54 1.84
CA ALA A 7 -8.24 -11.45 0.47
C ALA A 7 -9.32 -11.87 -0.56
N GLY A 8 -10.06 -12.95 -0.25
CA GLY A 8 -11.21 -13.41 -1.02
C GLY A 8 -12.28 -12.33 -1.18
N THR A 9 -12.65 -11.62 -0.10
CA THR A 9 -13.66 -10.55 -0.17
C THR A 9 -13.30 -9.40 -1.10
N LEU A 10 -12.01 -9.16 -1.35
CA LEU A 10 -11.50 -8.10 -2.21
C LEU A 10 -11.11 -8.59 -3.62
N ALA A 11 -11.34 -9.86 -3.95
CA ALA A 11 -10.81 -10.50 -5.16
C ALA A 11 -9.27 -10.37 -5.30
N THR A 12 -8.55 -10.40 -4.18
CA THR A 12 -7.08 -10.29 -4.14
C THR A 12 -6.43 -11.59 -3.67
N ARG A 13 -5.13 -11.75 -3.96
CA ARG A 13 -4.32 -12.89 -3.51
C ARG A 13 -3.20 -12.40 -2.59
N ILE A 14 -3.04 -13.05 -1.45
CA ILE A 14 -1.84 -12.88 -0.61
C ILE A 14 -0.71 -13.69 -1.25
N ARG A 15 0.33 -13.00 -1.70
CA ARG A 15 1.56 -13.63 -2.21
C ARG A 15 2.66 -13.50 -1.17
N LEU A 16 3.10 -14.62 -0.64
CA LEU A 16 4.32 -14.67 0.16
C LEU A 16 5.52 -14.59 -0.79
N THR A 17 6.40 -13.63 -0.55
CA THR A 17 7.63 -13.46 -1.32
C THR A 17 8.57 -14.63 -1.05
N PRO A 18 9.25 -15.17 -2.06
CA PRO A 18 10.21 -16.24 -1.84
C PRO A 18 11.36 -15.75 -0.93
N PRO A 19 12.01 -16.66 -0.18
CA PRO A 19 13.18 -16.29 0.61
C PRO A 19 14.25 -15.66 -0.28
N ARG A 20 14.88 -14.58 0.20
CA ARG A 20 15.96 -13.85 -0.51
C ARG A 20 15.52 -13.21 -1.83
N ASP A 21 14.31 -12.65 -1.88
CA ASP A 21 13.85 -11.78 -2.97
C ASP A 21 14.09 -10.30 -2.63
N PRO A 22 15.24 -9.72 -3.02
CA PRO A 22 15.55 -8.33 -2.71
C PRO A 22 14.64 -7.35 -3.46
N GLU A 23 14.14 -7.70 -4.64
CA GLU A 23 13.31 -6.80 -5.45
C GLU A 23 11.96 -6.55 -4.79
N SER A 24 11.30 -7.60 -4.32
CA SER A 24 10.04 -7.46 -3.56
C SER A 24 10.25 -6.70 -2.25
N LYS A 25 11.44 -6.81 -1.64
CA LYS A 25 11.80 -6.11 -0.41
C LYS A 25 12.09 -4.62 -0.66
N ASP A 26 12.74 -4.30 -1.79
CA ASP A 26 13.15 -2.94 -2.15
C ASP A 26 11.97 -1.96 -2.19
N VAL A 27 10.79 -2.41 -2.60
CA VAL A 27 9.57 -1.56 -2.61
C VAL A 27 9.25 -1.02 -1.21
N VAL A 28 9.35 -1.87 -0.19
CA VAL A 28 9.09 -1.49 1.21
C VAL A 28 10.24 -0.66 1.76
N GLU A 29 11.49 -1.08 1.52
CA GLU A 29 12.68 -0.41 2.02
C GLU A 29 12.81 1.00 1.44
N ARG A 30 12.53 1.19 0.15
CA ARG A 30 12.55 2.50 -0.51
C ARG A 30 11.50 3.44 0.09
N THR A 31 10.32 2.93 0.39
CA THR A 31 9.24 3.72 1.01
C THR A 31 9.63 4.13 2.43
N ASN A 32 10.17 3.21 3.23
CA ASN A 32 10.64 3.50 4.57
C ASN A 32 11.81 4.50 4.57
N GLY A 33 12.81 4.31 3.72
CA GLY A 33 13.93 5.25 3.58
C GLY A 33 13.47 6.65 3.13
N PHE A 34 12.42 6.73 2.31
CA PHE A 34 11.82 8.01 1.96
C PHE A 34 11.19 8.69 3.17
N LEU A 35 10.44 7.96 4.00
CA LEU A 35 9.89 8.50 5.25
C LEU A 35 11.00 8.94 6.21
N GLU A 36 12.04 8.13 6.38
CA GLU A 36 13.19 8.42 7.25
C GLU A 36 13.94 9.69 6.86
N THR A 37 14.01 10.00 5.57
CA THR A 37 14.78 11.16 5.08
C THR A 37 13.95 12.42 4.91
N SER A 38 12.62 12.32 4.87
CA SER A 38 11.74 13.47 4.53
C SER A 38 10.63 13.73 5.55
N PHE A 39 10.11 12.69 6.18
CA PHE A 39 9.02 12.80 7.16
C PHE A 39 9.51 12.69 8.60
N LEU A 40 10.45 11.82 8.92
CA LEU A 40 10.91 11.66 10.31
C LEU A 40 11.83 12.77 10.83
N PRO A 41 12.72 13.41 10.03
CA PRO A 41 13.74 14.30 10.59
C PRO A 41 13.15 15.48 11.37
N GLY A 42 13.60 15.66 12.61
CA GLY A 42 13.23 16.78 13.47
C GLY A 42 11.81 16.75 14.03
N ARG A 43 11.01 15.72 13.72
CA ARG A 43 9.67 15.53 14.30
C ARG A 43 9.75 14.73 15.59
N THR A 44 8.86 15.05 16.52
CA THR A 44 8.62 14.26 17.72
C THR A 44 7.18 13.78 17.71
N PHE A 45 6.93 12.63 18.33
CA PHE A 45 5.61 12.01 18.40
C PHE A 45 5.30 11.68 19.85
N THR A 46 4.09 12.04 20.26
CA THR A 46 3.57 11.71 21.60
C THR A 46 2.92 10.33 21.65
N GLY A 47 2.63 9.74 20.47
CA GLY A 47 2.10 8.39 20.33
C GLY A 47 1.75 8.05 18.87
N PRO A 48 1.18 6.85 18.63
CA PRO A 48 0.82 6.39 17.28
C PRO A 48 -0.26 7.26 16.61
N GLU A 49 -1.20 7.81 17.37
CA GLU A 49 -2.26 8.68 16.84
C GLU A 49 -1.70 10.03 16.36
N ASP A 50 -0.81 10.63 17.14
CA ASP A 50 -0.10 11.86 16.78
C ASP A 50 0.76 11.66 15.53
N PHE A 51 1.48 10.54 15.45
CA PHE A 51 2.20 10.13 14.23
C PHE A 51 1.28 10.10 13.01
N ASN A 52 0.14 9.41 13.11
CA ASN A 52 -0.82 9.31 12.00
C ASN A 52 -1.42 10.66 11.61
N THR A 53 -1.65 11.54 12.59
CA THR A 53 -2.17 12.89 12.36
C THR A 53 -1.14 13.73 11.59
N GLN A 54 0.10 13.75 12.06
CA GLN A 54 1.20 14.46 11.39
C GLN A 54 1.47 13.90 9.99
N LEU A 55 1.44 12.57 9.84
CA LEU A 55 1.62 11.89 8.55
C LEU A 55 0.51 12.28 7.57
N THR A 56 -0.75 12.24 8.01
CA THR A 56 -1.91 12.59 7.18
C THR A 56 -1.84 14.04 6.69
N GLY A 57 -1.43 14.97 7.56
CA GLY A 57 -1.23 16.37 7.18
C GLY A 57 -0.07 16.59 6.21
N TRP A 58 0.96 15.75 6.28
CA TRP A 58 2.16 15.87 5.44
C TRP A 58 2.02 15.22 4.05
N LEU A 59 1.26 14.13 3.93
CA LEU A 59 1.10 13.38 2.68
C LEU A 59 0.68 14.23 1.46
N PRO A 60 -0.24 15.20 1.56
CA PRO A 60 -0.58 16.08 0.43
C PRO A 60 0.65 16.85 -0.11
N ILE A 61 1.52 17.33 0.77
CA ILE A 61 2.75 18.04 0.40
C ILE A 61 3.71 17.07 -0.30
N ALA A 62 3.87 15.86 0.26
CA ALA A 62 4.73 14.83 -0.32
C ALA A 62 4.24 14.35 -1.70
N ASN A 63 2.92 14.31 -1.92
CA ASN A 63 2.30 13.88 -3.18
C ASN A 63 2.26 14.98 -4.25
N ASP A 64 2.44 16.25 -3.86
CA ASP A 64 2.50 17.40 -4.77
C ASP A 64 3.92 17.69 -5.30
N ARG A 65 4.95 17.05 -4.75
CA ARG A 65 6.34 17.29 -5.16
C ARG A 65 6.62 16.78 -6.58
N LEU A 66 7.49 17.47 -7.29
CA LEU A 66 8.02 16.98 -8.57
C LEU A 66 9.10 15.91 -8.31
N VAL A 67 8.90 14.70 -8.82
CA VAL A 67 9.89 13.62 -8.70
C VAL A 67 10.88 13.71 -9.85
N ARG A 68 12.16 13.97 -9.57
CA ARG A 68 13.20 14.16 -10.59
C ARG A 68 13.31 13.01 -11.61
N ALA A 69 13.10 11.77 -11.16
CA ALA A 69 13.29 10.59 -11.98
C ALA A 69 12.16 10.41 -13.00
N THR A 70 10.94 10.81 -12.64
CA THR A 70 9.74 10.65 -13.47
C THR A 70 9.36 11.95 -14.18
N GLY A 71 9.83 13.11 -13.69
CA GLY A 71 9.42 14.42 -14.17
C GLY A 71 7.96 14.77 -13.87
N ALA A 72 7.29 13.99 -13.01
CA ALA A 72 5.87 14.12 -12.69
C ALA A 72 5.66 14.17 -11.17
N ARG A 73 4.45 14.58 -10.75
CA ARG A 73 4.04 14.54 -9.34
C ARG A 73 3.38 13.19 -9.04
N PRO A 74 3.62 12.57 -7.87
CA PRO A 74 2.99 11.29 -7.51
C PRO A 74 1.46 11.31 -7.65
N ARG A 75 0.80 12.42 -7.26
CA ARG A 75 -0.65 12.56 -7.41
C ARG A 75 -1.16 12.52 -8.85
N GLU A 76 -0.32 12.85 -9.83
CA GLU A 76 -0.72 12.88 -11.24
C GLU A 76 -0.81 11.46 -11.81
N ALA A 77 0.02 10.54 -11.30
CA ALA A 77 -0.05 9.12 -11.66
C ALA A 77 -1.33 8.44 -11.13
N LEU A 78 -1.87 8.91 -10.00
CA LEU A 78 -2.98 8.25 -9.30
C LEU A 78 -4.20 8.00 -10.18
N ALA A 79 -4.57 8.96 -11.04
CA ALA A 79 -5.75 8.79 -11.91
C ALA A 79 -5.56 7.65 -12.92
N VAL A 80 -4.34 7.51 -13.46
CA VAL A 80 -3.99 6.44 -14.39
C VAL A 80 -3.97 5.10 -13.66
N ASP A 81 -3.37 5.07 -12.46
CA ASP A 81 -3.30 3.86 -11.64
C ASP A 81 -4.70 3.38 -11.25
N LEU A 82 -5.59 4.29 -10.84
CA LEU A 82 -6.99 3.98 -10.52
C LEU A 82 -7.77 3.44 -11.71
N ALA A 83 -7.53 3.97 -12.91
CA ALA A 83 -8.16 3.46 -14.12
C ALA A 83 -7.65 2.06 -14.51
N ALA A 84 -6.42 1.71 -14.15
CA ALA A 84 -5.82 0.40 -14.40
C ALA A 84 -6.18 -0.64 -13.32
N MET A 85 -6.67 -0.22 -12.15
CA MET A 85 -7.07 -1.10 -11.07
C MET A 85 -8.41 -1.80 -11.35
N THR A 86 -8.51 -3.07 -10.96
CA THR A 86 -9.78 -3.79 -10.92
C THR A 86 -10.72 -3.13 -9.91
N ALA A 87 -11.97 -2.87 -10.30
CA ALA A 87 -12.97 -2.32 -9.40
C ALA A 87 -13.21 -3.25 -8.20
N LEU A 88 -13.42 -2.65 -7.03
CA LEU A 88 -13.78 -3.40 -5.83
C LEU A 88 -15.14 -4.09 -6.01
N PRO A 89 -15.31 -5.32 -5.49
CA PRO A 89 -16.60 -5.99 -5.56
C PRO A 89 -17.62 -5.24 -4.69
N ALA A 90 -18.85 -5.06 -5.21
CA ALA A 90 -19.92 -4.32 -4.53
C ALA A 90 -20.37 -4.98 -3.21
N HIS A 91 -20.14 -6.28 -3.08
CA HIS A 91 -20.39 -7.08 -1.89
C HIS A 91 -19.18 -7.99 -1.65
N PRO A 92 -18.85 -8.33 -0.39
CA PRO A 92 -17.75 -9.23 -0.10
C PRO A 92 -17.98 -10.55 -0.84
N LEU A 93 -17.01 -10.97 -1.64
CA LEU A 93 -17.01 -12.30 -2.25
C LEU A 93 -16.72 -13.32 -1.13
N ILE A 94 -17.74 -13.61 -0.33
CA ILE A 94 -17.69 -14.70 0.63
C ILE A 94 -17.66 -15.98 -0.19
N CYS A 95 -16.53 -16.65 -0.10
CA CYS A 95 -16.14 -17.76 -0.93
C CYS A 95 -17.22 -18.86 -1.02
N LEU A 96 -17.84 -19.01 -2.19
CA LEU A 96 -18.50 -20.23 -2.66
C LEU A 96 -17.48 -21.36 -2.95
N ALA A 97 -16.18 -21.14 -2.71
CA ALA A 97 -15.10 -22.08 -3.05
C ALA A 97 -14.46 -22.79 -1.83
N VAL A 98 -15.24 -23.05 -0.77
CA VAL A 98 -14.86 -24.03 0.29
C VAL A 98 -15.31 -25.47 -0.06
N LEU A 99 -16.05 -25.67 -1.17
CA LEU A 99 -16.46 -27.00 -1.63
C LEU A 99 -15.80 -27.35 -2.97
N GLY A 100 -14.53 -27.75 -2.92
CA GLY A 100 -13.90 -28.61 -3.93
C GLY A 100 -13.29 -29.80 -3.19
N PRO A 101 -13.53 -31.05 -3.62
CA PRO A 101 -13.26 -32.22 -2.79
C PRO A 101 -11.75 -32.42 -2.64
N SER A 102 -11.33 -32.67 -1.41
CA SER A 102 -10.02 -33.24 -1.10
C SER A 102 -9.91 -34.62 -1.76
N VAL A 103 -8.95 -34.77 -2.68
CA VAL A 103 -8.31 -36.05 -3.04
C VAL A 103 -6.81 -35.80 -3.06
#